data_AF-A0A7J5P960-F1
#
_entry.id   AF-A0A7J5P960-F1
#
_cell.length_a   1.000
_cell.length_b   1.000
_cell.length_c   1.000
_cell.angle_alpha   90.00
_cell.angle_beta   90.00
_cell.angle_gamma   90.00
#
_symmetry.space_group_name_H-M   'P 1'
#
loop_
_entity.id
_entity.type
_entity.pdbx_description
1 polymer ?
#
loop_
_entity_poly.entity_id
_entity_poly.type
_entity_poly.pdbx_seq_one_letter_code
_entity_poly.pdbx_strand_id
1 'polypeptide(L)' 'MKGETLANLIQCGVTLLLGIIALAGALFCNASFHFITAMACFWLAWVFYTDNEYGIVSVREYFKNRYKKD' A
#
# COMPACT_ATOMS: atom_id res chain seq x y z
N MET A 1 6.02 -12.06 -11.43
CA MET A 1 5.09 -10.92 -11.37
C MET A 1 5.08 -10.27 -12.75
N LYS A 2 3.90 -9.90 -13.28
CA LYS A 2 3.83 -9.01 -14.44
C LYS A 2 4.34 -7.62 -14.02
N GLY A 3 4.85 -6.84 -14.98
CA GLY A 3 5.42 -5.50 -14.69
C GLY A 3 4.44 -4.56 -13.99
N GLU A 4 3.15 -4.65 -14.33
CA GLU A 4 2.08 -3.87 -13.73
C GLU A 4 1.86 -4.23 -12.25
N THR A 5 1.84 -5.52 -11.90
CA THR A 5 1.77 -5.98 -10.50
C THR A 5 3.00 -5.53 -9.70
N LEU A 6 4.18 -5.48 -10.32
CA LEU A 6 5.41 -5.00 -9.67
C LEU A 6 5.34 -3.49 -9.43
N ALA A 7 4.83 -2.71 -10.38
CA ALA A 7 4.60 -1.28 -10.21
C ALA A 7 3.62 -1.00 -9.06
N ASN A 8 2.49 -1.72 -9.00
CA ASN A 8 1.53 -1.63 -7.90
C ASN A 8 2.17 -2.00 -6.55
N LEU A 9 3.05 -3.01 -6.49
CA LEU A 9 3.78 -3.37 -5.28
C LEU A 9 4.76 -2.27 -4.83
N ILE A 10 5.51 -1.67 -5.76
CA ILE A 10 6.42 -0.57 -5.46
C ILE A 10 5.64 0.65 -4.96
N GLN A 11 4.58 1.02 -5.67
CA GLN A 11 3.71 2.14 -5.31
C GLN A 11 3.05 1.92 -3.95
N CYS A 12 2.57 0.70 -3.67
CA CYS A 12 2.07 0.29 -2.37
C CYS A 12 3.12 0.49 -1.28
N GLY A 13 4.35 0.00 -1.50
CA GLY A 13 5.44 0.12 -0.53
C GLY A 13 5.83 1.57 -0.22
N VAL A 14 5.96 2.40 -1.27
CA VAL A 14 6.27 3.83 -1.13
C VAL A 14 5.16 4.56 -0.38
N THR A 15 3.90 4.32 -0.74
CA THR A 15 2.74 4.98 -0.11
C THR A 15 2.57 4.55 1.35
N LEU A 16 2.86 3.30 1.66
CA LEU A 16 2.84 2.78 3.04
C LEU A 16 3.93 3.43 3.90
N LEU A 17 5.15 3.59 3.38
CA LEU A 17 6.23 4.29 4.08
C LEU A 17 5.87 5.76 4.35
N LEU A 18 5.32 6.46 3.36
CA LEU A 18 4.84 7.83 3.53
C LEU A 18 3.76 7.93 4.61
N GLY A 19 2.82 6.98 4.66
CA GLY A 19 1.80 6.90 5.70
C GLY A 19 2.39 6.71 7.10
N ILE A 20 3.41 5.87 7.25
CA ILE A 20 4.12 5.66 8.52
C ILE A 20 4.84 6.93 8.97
N ILE A 21 5.54 7.62 8.06
CA ILE A 21 6.24 8.87 8.36
C ILE A 21 5.24 9.95 8.78
N ALA A 22 4.10 10.06 8.07
CA ALA A 22 3.05 11.00 8.42
C ALA A 22 2.45 10.67 9.81
N LEU A 23 2.21 9.39 10.11
CA LEU A 23 1.72 8.96 11.42
C LEU A 23 2.72 9.27 12.54
N ALA A 24 4.01 9.03 12.31
CA ALA A 24 5.06 9.40 13.26
C ALA A 24 5.09 10.92 13.48
N GLY A 25 5.05 11.72 12.42
CA GLY A 25 4.96 13.18 12.53
C GLY A 25 3.73 13.65 13.30
N ALA A 26 2.57 13.01 13.09
CA ALA A 26 1.34 13.32 13.82
C ALA A 26 1.48 13.05 15.33
N LEU A 27 2.09 11.92 15.70
CA LEU A 27 2.26 11.49 17.10
C LEU A 27 3.34 12.29 17.83
N PHE A 28 4.49 12.52 17.21
CA PHE A 28 5.66 13.12 17.88
C PHE A 28 5.71 14.65 17.78
N CYS A 29 5.11 15.26 16.74
CA CYS A 29 5.14 16.71 16.54
C CYS A 29 3.80 17.39 16.86
N ASN A 30 2.84 16.66 17.45
CA ASN A 30 1.48 17.13 17.79
C ASN A 30 0.75 17.76 16.59
N ALA A 31 1.07 17.30 15.39
CA ALA A 31 0.65 17.88 14.13
C ALA A 31 -0.56 17.11 13.59
N SER A 32 -1.74 17.45 14.11
CA SER A 32 -2.97 16.68 13.96
C SER A 32 -3.46 16.52 12.51
N PHE A 33 -3.09 17.44 11.62
CA PHE A 33 -3.42 17.34 10.19
C PHE A 33 -2.75 16.14 9.51
N HIS A 34 -1.59 15.68 10.01
CA HIS A 34 -0.90 14.52 9.45
C HIS A 34 -1.65 13.20 9.69
N PHE A 35 -2.64 13.14 10.61
CA PHE A 35 -3.49 11.96 10.75
C PHE A 35 -4.35 11.73 9.51
N ILE A 36 -4.87 12.79 8.88
CA ILE A 36 -5.65 12.69 7.65
C ILE A 36 -4.76 12.20 6.51
N THR A 37 -3.54 12.76 6.40
CA THR A 37 -2.54 12.33 5.42
C THR A 37 -2.14 10.86 5.62
N ALA A 38 -1.91 10.43 6.86
CA ALA A 38 -1.58 9.04 7.17
C ALA A 38 -2.74 8.09 6.78
N MET A 39 -3.99 8.44 7.11
CA MET A 39 -5.16 7.66 6.71
C MET A 39 -5.30 7.55 5.19
N ALA A 40 -5.12 8.66 4.46
CA ALA A 40 -5.17 8.66 3.00
C ALA A 40 -4.05 7.79 2.39
N CYS A 41 -2.83 7.86 2.93
CA CYS A 41 -1.71 7.02 2.50
C CYS A 41 -2.00 5.53 2.77
N PHE A 42 -2.54 5.16 3.94
CA PHE A 42 -2.89 3.77 4.22
C PHE A 42 -4.03 3.26 3.34
N TRP A 43 -5.02 4.11 3.05
CA TRP A 43 -6.09 3.77 2.10
C TRP A 43 -5.53 3.52 0.69
N LEU A 44 -4.68 4.40 0.17
CA LEU A 44 -4.07 4.24 -1.16
C LEU A 44 -3.14 3.01 -1.21
N ALA A 45 -2.36 2.75 -0.17
CA ALA A 45 -1.56 1.53 -0.07
C ALA A 45 -2.45 0.28 -0.11
N TRP A 46 -3.61 0.30 0.55
CA TRP A 46 -4.58 -0.78 0.49
C TRP A 46 -5.18 -0.97 -0.92
N VAL A 47 -5.49 0.12 -1.61
CA VAL A 47 -5.95 0.07 -3.01
C VAL A 47 -4.88 -0.59 -3.88
N PHE A 48 -3.63 -0.11 -3.87
CA PHE A 48 -2.55 -0.74 -4.67
C PHE A 48 -2.28 -2.20 -4.32
N TYR A 49 -2.52 -2.60 -3.06
CA TYR A 49 -2.38 -3.98 -2.63
C TYR A 49 -3.51 -4.89 -3.16
N THR A 50 -4.73 -4.37 -3.23
CA THR A 50 -5.94 -5.12 -3.59
C THR A 50 -6.38 -4.94 -5.05
N ASP A 51 -5.81 -3.97 -5.75
CA ASP A 51 -6.13 -3.61 -7.12
C ASP A 51 -5.95 -4.80 -8.06
N ASN A 52 -7.08 -5.25 -8.62
CA ASN A 52 -7.21 -6.38 -9.54
C ASN A 52 -7.89 -5.95 -10.84
N GLU A 53 -7.95 -4.65 -11.13
CA GLU A 53 -8.51 -4.14 -12.38
C GLU A 53 -7.59 -4.43 -13.58
N TYR A 54 -8.15 -4.30 -14.79
CA TYR A 54 -7.45 -4.41 -16.08
C TYR A 54 -6.79 -5.77 -16.40
N GLY A 55 -7.20 -6.86 -15.76
CA GLY A 55 -6.60 -8.19 -15.98
C GLY A 55 -5.19 -8.33 -15.38
N ILE A 56 -4.83 -7.42 -14.49
CA ILE A 56 -3.61 -7.44 -13.70
C ILE A 56 -3.88 -8.26 -12.44
N VAL A 57 -2.98 -9.19 -12.11
CA VAL A 57 -3.08 -9.95 -10.85
C VAL A 57 -2.73 -9.00 -9.71
N SER A 58 -3.63 -8.83 -8.75
CA SER A 58 -3.37 -7.99 -7.58
C SER A 58 -2.16 -8.51 -6.80
N VAL A 59 -1.46 -7.59 -6.12
CA VAL A 59 -0.31 -7.95 -5.27
C VAL A 59 -0.74 -8.98 -4.22
N ARG A 60 -1.91 -8.78 -3.61
CA ARG A 60 -2.53 -9.72 -2.67
C ARG A 60 -2.71 -11.12 -3.28
N GLU A 61 -3.26 -11.20 -4.48
CA GLU A 61 -3.56 -12.47 -5.14
C GLU A 61 -2.30 -13.17 -5.65
N TYR A 62 -1.31 -12.39 -6.10
CA TYR A 62 0.02 -12.91 -6.42
C TYR A 62 0.65 -13.60 -5.21
N PHE A 63 0.65 -12.95 -4.04
CA PHE A 63 1.18 -13.56 -2.82
C PHE A 63 0.33 -14.74 -2.33
N LYS A 64 -1.00 -14.64 -2.40
CA LYS A 64 -1.90 -15.73 -2.03
C LYS A 64 -1.67 -16.99 -2.88
N ASN A 65 -1.48 -16.83 -4.18
CA ASN A 65 -1.21 -17.95 -5.09
C ASN A 65 0.22 -18.47 -4.96
N ARG A 66 1.18 -17.62 -4.57
CA ARG A 66 2.57 -18.05 -4.33
C ARG A 66 2.77 -18.78 -3.00
N TYR A 67 2.00 -18.43 -1.98
CA TYR A 67 2.07 -19.03 -0.63
C TYR A 67 1.02 -20.13 -0.38
N LYS A 68 0.08 -20.35 -1.31
CA LYS A 68 -0.61 -21.64 -1.41
C LYS A 68 0.43 -22.71 -1.79
N LYS A 69 1.11 -23.25 -0.78
CA LYS A 69 1.66 -24.60 -0.83
C LYS A 69 0.47 -25.55 -0.94
N ASP A 70 0.55 -26.51 -1.86
CA ASP A 70 -0.36 -27.64 -2.00
C ASP A 70 -0.71 -28.27 -0.64
#